data_AF-A0A7S9VPX2-F1
#
_entry.id   AF-A0A7S9VPX2-F1
#
_cell.length_a   1.000
_cell.length_b   1.000
_cell.length_c   1.000
_cell.angle_alpha   90.00
_cell.angle_beta   90.00
_cell.angle_gamma   90.00
#
_symmetry.space_group_name_H-M   'P 1'
#
loop_
_entity.id
_entity.type
_entity.pdbx_description
1 polymer ?
#
loop_
_entity_poly.entity_id
_entity_poly.type
_entity_poly.pdbx_seq_one_letter_code
_entity_poly.pdbx_strand_id
1 'polypeptide(L)' 'MTEETKAIILGVLERAPQWIRHDLVAKDAAARARAEETLAAMIADALGKEIGRAA' A
#
# COMPACT_ATOMS: atom_id res chain seq x y z
N MET A 1 -9.18 -0.55 -13.99
CA MET A 1 -8.64 -1.38 -12.90
C MET A 1 -9.23 -2.76 -13.03
N THR A 2 -8.43 -3.81 -13.10
CA THR A 2 -8.93 -5.20 -13.18
C THR A 2 -9.25 -5.73 -11.79
N GLU A 3 -10.04 -6.80 -11.69
CA GLU A 3 -10.33 -7.47 -10.41
C GLU A 3 -9.05 -8.02 -9.76
N GLU A 4 -8.09 -8.44 -10.57
CA GLU A 4 -6.75 -8.86 -10.13
C GLU A 4 -5.98 -7.70 -9.48
N THR A 5 -5.93 -6.52 -10.13
CA THR A 5 -5.28 -5.34 -9.53
C THR A 5 -5.91 -4.97 -8.19
N LYS A 6 -7.25 -5.05 -8.11
CA LYS A 6 -8.00 -4.77 -6.89
C LYS A 6 -7.67 -5.77 -5.77
N ALA A 7 -7.58 -7.06 -6.09
CA ALA A 7 -7.21 -8.10 -5.14
C ALA A 7 -5.80 -7.89 -4.56
N ILE A 8 -4.84 -7.48 -5.39
CA ILE A 8 -3.48 -7.16 -4.95
C ILE A 8 -3.48 -5.98 -3.98
N ILE A 9 -4.17 -4.89 -4.32
CA ILE A 9 -4.28 -3.71 -3.45
C ILE A 9 -4.90 -4.10 -2.10
N LEU A 10 -6.00 -4.86 -2.11
CA LEU A 10 -6.65 -5.33 -0.87
C LEU A 10 -5.69 -6.17 -0.02
N GLY A 11 -4.95 -7.10 -0.63
CA GLY A 11 -3.96 -7.90 0.09
C GLY A 11 -2.82 -7.06 0.70
N VAL A 12 -2.43 -5.95 0.06
CA VAL A 12 -1.48 -5.00 0.66
C VAL A 12 -2.09 -4.28 1.86
N LEU A 13 -3.34 -3.82 1.77
CA LEU A 13 -4.05 -3.14 2.86
C LEU A 13 -4.27 -4.06 4.08
N GLU A 14 -4.56 -5.33 3.84
CA GLU A 14 -4.70 -6.35 4.89
C GLU A 14 -3.39 -6.59 5.66
N ARG A 15 -2.26 -6.51 4.97
CA ARG A 15 -0.92 -6.72 5.54
C ARG A 15 -0.24 -5.42 5.99
N ALA A 16 -0.89 -4.26 5.80
CA ALA A 16 -0.33 -2.97 6.18
C ALA A 16 -0.06 -2.93 7.70
N PRO A 17 1.18 -2.60 8.12
CA PRO A 17 1.51 -2.46 9.53
C PRO A 17 0.57 -1.53 10.30
N GLN A 18 0.32 -1.86 11.56
CA GLN A 18 -0.58 -1.08 12.42
C GLN A 18 -0.14 0.39 12.56
N TRP A 19 1.18 0.66 12.55
CA TRP A 19 1.71 2.02 12.62
C TRP A 19 1.33 2.87 11.39
N ILE A 20 1.22 2.27 10.19
CA ILE A 20 0.76 2.98 8.99
C ILE A 20 -0.68 3.44 9.18
N ARG A 21 -1.53 2.57 9.71
CA ARG A 21 -2.94 2.89 9.98
C ARG A 21 -3.08 4.03 10.99
N HIS A 22 -2.24 4.00 12.04
CA HIS A 22 -2.18 5.06 13.04
C HIS A 22 -1.73 6.40 12.43
N ASP A 23 -0.67 6.38 11.63
CA ASP A 23 -0.09 7.60 11.06
C ASP A 23 -0.98 8.19 9.94
N LEU A 24 -1.72 7.36 9.21
CA LEU A 24 -2.71 7.82 8.21
C LEU A 24 -3.82 8.68 8.84
N VAL A 25 -4.21 8.40 10.09
CA VAL A 25 -5.23 9.17 10.82
C VAL A 25 -4.62 10.26 11.71
N ALA A 26 -3.30 10.44 11.68
CA ALA A 26 -2.62 11.44 12.48
C ALA A 26 -2.97 12.87 12.02
N LYS A 27 -3.09 13.76 13.00
CA LYS A 27 -3.23 15.21 12.75
C LYS A 27 -1.95 15.83 12.21
N ASP A 28 -0.80 15.24 12.55
CA ASP A 28 0.49 15.64 12.02
C ASP A 28 0.58 15.28 10.53
N ALA A 29 0.70 16.30 9.68
CA ALA A 29 0.81 16.15 8.24
C ALA A 29 2.08 15.38 7.84
N ALA A 30 3.18 15.53 8.59
CA ALA A 30 4.42 14.81 8.29
C ALA A 30 4.28 13.31 8.57
N ALA A 31 3.65 12.92 9.68
CA ALA A 31 3.31 11.52 9.97
C ALA A 31 2.41 10.92 8.89
N ARG A 32 1.34 11.62 8.51
CA ARG A 32 0.44 11.15 7.46
C ARG A 32 1.15 10.97 6.12
N ALA A 33 1.95 11.93 5.70
CA ALA A 33 2.72 11.84 4.44
C ALA A 33 3.65 10.62 4.42
N ARG A 34 4.38 10.35 5.51
CA ARG A 34 5.25 9.16 5.61
C ARG A 34 4.45 7.85 5.47
N ALA A 35 3.27 7.80 6.07
CA ALA A 35 2.40 6.62 5.99
C ALA A 35 1.87 6.42 4.56
N GLU A 36 1.45 7.49 3.89
CA GLU A 36 1.01 7.47 2.49
C GLU A 36 2.14 7.03 1.55
N GLU A 37 3.34 7.60 1.69
CA GLU A 37 4.52 7.22 0.90
C GLU A 37 4.89 5.75 1.08
N THR A 38 4.88 5.27 2.32
CA THR A 38 5.19 3.87 2.61
C THR A 38 4.13 2.94 2.04
N LEU A 39 2.84 3.28 2.20
CA LEU A 39 1.76 2.48 1.65
C LEU A 39 1.81 2.44 0.11
N ALA A 40 2.09 3.58 -0.53
CA ALA A 40 2.28 3.64 -1.98
C ALA A 40 3.45 2.75 -2.44
N ALA A 41 4.57 2.76 -1.73
CA ALA A 41 5.71 1.89 -2.03
C ALA A 41 5.35 0.40 -1.89
N MET A 42 4.58 0.02 -0.86
CA MET A 42 4.10 -1.36 -0.69
C MET A 42 3.18 -1.81 -1.83
N ILE A 43 2.29 -0.92 -2.28
CA ILE A 43 1.39 -1.19 -3.41
C ILE A 43 2.21 -1.32 -4.70
N ALA A 44 3.15 -0.40 -4.95
CA ALA A 44 4.00 -0.43 -6.14
C ALA A 44 4.85 -1.69 -6.22
N ASP A 45 5.46 -2.12 -5.10
CA ASP A 45 6.22 -3.36 -5.00
C ASP A 45 5.35 -4.59 -5.29
N ALA A 46 4.14 -4.67 -4.71
CA ALA A 46 3.23 -5.79 -4.94
C ALA A 46 2.75 -5.86 -6.40
N LEU A 47 2.43 -4.72 -7.01
CA LEU A 47 2.05 -4.64 -8.43
C LEU A 47 3.23 -5.01 -9.34
N GLY A 48 4.44 -4.52 -9.05
CA GLY A 48 5.63 -4.85 -9.83
C GLY A 48 5.96 -6.35 -9.78
N LYS A 49 5.77 -7.00 -8.62
CA LYS A 49 5.94 -8.45 -8.46
C LYS A 49 4.93 -9.26 -9.28
N GLU A 50 3.68 -8.82 -9.36
CA GLU A 50 2.69 -9.52 -10.18
C GLU A 50 2.94 -9.34 -11.68
N ILE A 51 3.27 -8.12 -12.12
CA ILE A 51 3.64 -7.86 -13.51
C ILE A 51 4.87 -8.71 -13.91
N GLY A 52 5.85 -8.82 -13.02
CA GLY A 52 7.04 -9.66 -13.24
C GLY A 52 6.76 -11.17 -13.20
N ARG A 53 5.65 -11.62 -12.59
CA ARG A 53 5.20 -13.03 -12.61
C ARG A 53 4.49 -13.38 -13.92
N ALA A 54 3.82 -12.41 -14.55
CA ALA A 54 3.05 -12.61 -15.77
C ALA A 54 3.87 -12.50 -17.07
N ALA A 55 5.16 -12.13 -16.98
CA ALA A 55 6.09 -11.99 -18.11
C ALA A 55 6.99 -13.23 -18.27
#